data_AF-A0A6N7LSZ3-F1
#
_entry.id   AF-A0A6N7LSZ3-F1
#
_cell.length_a   1.000
_cell.length_b   1.000
_cell.length_c   1.000
_cell.angle_alpha   90.00
_cell.angle_beta   90.00
_cell.angle_gamma   90.00
#
_symmetry.space_group_name_H-M   'P 1'
#
loop_
_entity.id
_entity.type
_entity.pdbx_description
1 polymer ?
#
loop_
_entity_poly.entity_id
_entity_poly.type
_entity_poly.pdbx_seq_one_letter_code
_entity_poly.pdbx_strand_id
1 'polypeptide(L)'
;MKRLLFSLFLAALLVPSSSADPMASHKAMIKDALKAGPTEITDNATIMDMAGTVLREGDNGWICYPGKELDHGKDAMCVDSVWNTLAQAWIGKKPFSTDRIGISYMYGGDGVGVSNIDPFATEPTKDNQWVAEGPHLMIVVPNPATLEGLSTDPESGGPYVMWKGTPYAHIMIPLGNRKP
;
A
#
# COMPACT_ATOMS: atom_id res chain seq x y z
N MET A 1 39.33 19.05 65.49
CA MET A 1 37.89 18.70 65.42
C MET A 1 37.23 19.53 64.33
N LYS A 2 36.88 18.92 63.19
CA LYS A 2 35.73 19.27 62.34
C LYS A 2 35.68 18.23 61.22
N ARG A 3 34.63 17.39 61.29
CA ARG A 3 34.45 16.19 60.48
C ARG A 3 33.95 16.54 59.09
N LEU A 4 34.49 15.81 58.12
CA LEU A 4 34.14 15.72 56.71
C LEU A 4 32.66 15.35 56.54
N LEU A 5 31.93 16.08 55.70
CA LEU A 5 30.64 15.66 55.14
C LEU A 5 30.60 16.06 53.66
N PHE A 6 31.08 15.17 52.79
CA PHE A 6 30.87 15.27 51.35
C PHE A 6 29.49 14.68 51.05
N SER A 7 28.50 15.55 50.79
CA SER A 7 27.18 15.12 50.35
C SER A 7 27.25 14.72 48.89
N LEU A 8 27.09 13.43 48.61
CA LEU A 8 26.93 12.90 47.26
C LEU A 8 25.52 13.30 46.76
N PHE A 9 25.44 14.35 45.94
CA PHE A 9 24.22 14.66 45.19
C PHE A 9 24.12 13.72 44.00
N LEU A 10 23.28 12.70 44.11
CA LEU A 10 22.92 11.81 43.01
C LEU A 10 21.96 12.58 42.09
N ALA A 11 22.50 13.22 41.04
CA ALA A 11 21.69 13.87 40.02
C ALA A 11 20.96 12.79 39.20
N ALA A 12 19.65 12.64 39.42
CA ALA A 12 18.79 11.84 38.58
C ALA A 12 18.73 12.49 37.18
N LEU A 13 19.40 11.88 36.20
CA LEU A 13 19.24 12.21 34.79
C LEU A 13 17.81 11.85 34.36
N LEU A 14 16.92 12.85 34.29
CA LEU A 14 15.68 12.72 33.55
C LEU A 14 16.05 12.53 32.08
N VAL A 15 15.91 11.31 31.59
CA VAL A 15 15.92 11.04 30.15
C VAL A 15 14.58 11.53 29.61
N PRO A 16 14.54 12.55 28.72
CA PRO A 16 13.29 12.94 28.11
C PRO A 16 12.82 11.83 27.18
N SER A 17 11.68 11.21 27.50
CA SER A 17 10.97 10.33 26.59
C SER A 17 10.46 11.16 25.41
N SER A 18 11.14 11.08 24.26
CA SER A 18 10.62 11.62 23.01
C SER A 18 9.31 10.91 22.66
N SER A 19 8.21 11.58 22.96
CA SER A 19 6.88 11.18 22.51
C SER A 19 6.74 11.72 21.09
N ALA A 20 6.67 10.85 20.08
CA ALA A 20 6.44 11.29 18.71
C ALA A 20 5.09 12.04 18.64
N ASP A 21 5.08 13.23 18.03
CA ASP A 21 3.87 14.03 17.85
C ASP A 21 2.92 13.33 16.86
N PRO A 22 1.71 12.90 17.29
CA PRO A 22 0.74 12.26 16.41
C PRO A 22 0.38 13.11 15.19
N MET A 23 0.36 14.44 15.32
CA MET A 23 0.06 15.34 14.21
C MET A 23 1.18 15.35 13.16
N ALA A 24 2.44 15.23 13.59
CA ALA A 24 3.57 15.11 12.68
C ALA A 24 3.49 13.79 11.89
N SER A 25 3.08 12.70 12.55
CA SER A 25 2.83 11.41 11.92
C SER A 25 1.72 11.47 10.87
N HIS A 26 0.57 12.08 11.20
CA HIS A 26 -0.55 12.22 10.26
C HIS A 26 -0.17 13.01 9.01
N LYS A 27 0.56 14.12 9.15
CA LYS A 27 1.02 14.92 8.01
C LYS A 27 1.96 14.14 7.11
N ALA A 28 2.86 13.33 7.68
CA ALA A 28 3.76 12.48 6.91
C ALA A 28 2.98 11.40 6.14
N MET A 29 2.01 10.75 6.79
CA MET A 29 1.11 9.78 6.14
C MET A 29 0.31 10.40 5.01
N ILE A 30 -0.29 11.58 5.21
CA ILE A 30 -1.03 12.29 4.15
C ILE A 30 -0.10 12.60 2.98
N LYS A 31 1.07 13.16 3.25
CA LYS A 31 2.05 13.48 2.19
C LYS A 31 2.46 12.25 1.39
N ASP A 32 2.61 11.11 2.05
CA ASP A 32 2.98 9.87 1.36
C ASP A 32 1.82 9.30 0.53
N ALA A 33 0.61 9.25 1.09
CA ALA A 33 -0.59 8.79 0.37
C ALA A 33 -0.88 9.61 -0.90
N LEU A 34 -0.59 10.91 -0.90
CA LEU A 34 -0.76 11.78 -2.07
C LEU A 34 0.14 11.39 -3.26
N LYS A 35 1.22 10.63 -3.04
CA LYS A 35 2.11 10.15 -4.10
C LYS A 35 1.56 8.93 -4.85
N ALA A 36 0.46 8.34 -4.38
CA ALA A 36 -0.01 7.06 -4.87
C ALA A 36 -0.58 7.09 -6.31
N GLY A 37 -1.03 8.25 -6.78
CA GLY A 37 -1.70 8.39 -8.07
C GLY A 37 -1.77 9.83 -8.59
N PRO A 38 -2.58 10.07 -9.64
CA PRO A 38 -2.77 11.41 -10.21
C PRO A 38 -3.29 12.42 -9.20
N THR A 39 -2.80 13.65 -9.24
CA THR A 39 -3.22 14.74 -8.35
C THR A 39 -4.72 15.05 -8.47
N GLU A 40 -5.28 14.90 -9.67
CA GLU A 40 -6.71 15.06 -9.95
C GLU A 40 -7.58 14.09 -9.13
N ILE A 41 -7.01 12.97 -8.69
CA ILE A 41 -7.64 12.00 -7.79
C ILE A 41 -7.19 12.23 -6.35
N THR A 42 -5.88 12.25 -6.09
CA THR A 42 -5.35 12.22 -4.73
C THR A 42 -5.68 13.50 -3.95
N ASP A 43 -5.81 14.66 -4.60
CA ASP A 43 -6.11 15.93 -3.92
C ASP A 43 -7.48 15.94 -3.25
N ASN A 44 -8.46 15.21 -3.82
CA ASN A 44 -9.85 15.16 -3.34
C ASN A 44 -10.25 13.78 -2.78
N ALA A 45 -9.31 12.84 -2.68
CA ALA A 45 -9.53 11.53 -2.10
C ALA A 45 -9.53 11.56 -0.57
N THR A 46 -10.32 10.67 0.03
CA THR A 46 -10.22 10.38 1.46
C THR A 46 -8.85 9.73 1.72
N ILE A 47 -8.13 10.23 2.72
CA ILE A 47 -6.85 9.67 3.13
C ILE A 47 -7.05 8.90 4.42
N MET A 48 -6.65 7.64 4.44
CA MET A 48 -6.86 6.73 5.56
C MET A 48 -5.57 5.99 5.88
N ASP A 49 -5.30 5.74 7.16
CA ASP A 49 -4.22 4.81 7.53
C ASP A 49 -4.65 3.34 7.35
N MET A 50 -3.69 2.42 7.46
CA MET A 50 -3.97 0.98 7.34
C MET A 50 -4.80 0.41 8.51
N ALA A 51 -4.98 1.16 9.60
CA ALA A 51 -5.81 0.78 10.74
C ALA A 51 -7.29 1.23 10.56
N GLY A 52 -7.59 2.00 9.51
CA GLY A 52 -8.92 2.53 9.24
C GLY A 52 -9.18 3.93 9.78
N THR A 53 -8.16 4.61 10.33
CA THR A 53 -8.29 5.99 10.79
C THR A 53 -8.33 6.93 9.59
N VAL A 54 -9.38 7.74 9.49
CA VAL A 54 -9.45 8.82 8.50
C VAL A 54 -8.50 9.95 8.91
N LEU A 55 -7.52 10.23 8.07
CA LEU A 55 -6.53 11.30 8.26
C LEU A 55 -6.97 12.61 7.59
N ARG A 56 -7.72 12.50 6.48
CA ARG A 56 -8.32 13.62 5.75
C ARG A 56 -9.55 13.14 5.00
N GLU A 57 -10.67 13.87 5.12
CA GLU A 57 -11.86 13.59 4.32
C GLU A 57 -11.68 14.02 2.86
N GLY A 58 -12.31 13.28 1.95
CA GLY A 58 -12.41 13.59 0.53
C GLY A 58 -13.84 13.49 0.03
N ASP A 59 -14.05 13.81 -1.24
CA ASP A 59 -15.39 13.92 -1.84
C ASP A 59 -15.53 13.26 -3.23
N ASN A 60 -14.45 12.66 -3.76
CA ASN A 60 -14.44 12.08 -5.10
C ASN A 60 -14.64 10.54 -5.14
N GLY A 61 -14.86 9.91 -3.98
CA GLY A 61 -15.11 8.47 -3.87
C GLY A 61 -13.87 7.57 -3.95
N TRP A 62 -12.67 8.14 -3.99
CA TRP A 62 -11.41 7.43 -3.87
C TRP A 62 -10.89 7.43 -2.44
N ILE A 63 -10.12 6.40 -2.11
CA ILE A 63 -9.42 6.29 -0.84
C ILE A 63 -7.94 6.06 -1.12
N CYS A 64 -7.07 6.92 -0.58
CA CYS A 64 -5.63 6.70 -0.64
C CYS A 64 -5.06 6.32 0.72
N TYR A 65 -4.14 5.37 0.69
CA TYR A 65 -3.43 4.83 1.84
C TYR A 65 -1.94 5.16 1.73
N PRO A 66 -1.27 5.55 2.84
CA PRO A 66 0.17 5.68 2.85
C PRO A 66 0.83 4.31 2.70
N GLY A 67 2.09 4.31 2.25
CA GLY A 67 2.92 3.13 2.28
C GLY A 67 3.18 2.64 3.71
N LYS A 68 3.60 1.38 3.84
CA LYS A 68 4.00 0.81 5.14
C LYS A 68 5.18 1.56 5.75
N GLU A 69 6.11 2.01 4.90
CA GLU A 69 7.28 2.80 5.29
C GLU A 69 7.27 4.16 4.57
N LEU A 70 6.91 5.22 5.30
CA LEU A 70 6.58 6.55 4.74
C LEU A 70 7.69 7.23 3.91
N ASP A 71 8.95 6.91 4.18
CA ASP A 71 10.10 7.58 3.56
C ASP A 71 10.67 6.83 2.35
N HIS A 72 10.15 5.64 2.04
CA HIS A 72 10.66 4.83 0.93
C HIS A 72 9.95 5.12 -0.39
N GLY A 73 8.81 5.84 -0.35
CA GLY A 73 8.02 6.18 -1.54
C GLY A 73 7.46 4.95 -2.25
N LYS A 74 7.23 3.87 -1.50
CA LYS A 74 6.72 2.57 -1.95
C LYS A 74 5.41 2.26 -1.25
N ASP A 75 4.64 1.34 -1.82
CA ASP A 75 3.40 0.77 -1.24
C ASP A 75 2.23 1.75 -1.03
N ALA A 76 2.41 3.06 -1.21
CA ALA A 76 1.31 4.01 -1.23
C ALA A 76 0.37 3.69 -2.39
N MET A 77 -0.92 3.56 -2.10
CA MET A 77 -1.93 3.17 -3.07
C MET A 77 -3.15 4.07 -2.99
N CYS A 78 -3.81 4.30 -4.13
CA CYS A 78 -5.10 4.97 -4.17
C CYS A 78 -6.11 4.13 -4.94
N VAL A 79 -7.20 3.79 -4.30
CA VAL A 79 -8.16 2.78 -4.73
C VAL A 79 -9.52 3.41 -4.93
N ASP A 80 -10.24 2.99 -5.97
CA ASP A 80 -11.66 3.29 -6.07
C ASP A 80 -12.48 2.36 -5.15
N SER A 81 -13.77 2.67 -5.04
CA SER A 81 -14.73 1.86 -4.27
C SER A 81 -14.78 0.36 -4.62
N VAL A 82 -14.58 -0.03 -5.89
CA VAL A 82 -14.63 -1.44 -6.31
C VAL A 82 -13.35 -2.14 -5.90
N TRP A 83 -12.20 -1.51 -6.15
CA TRP A 83 -10.92 -2.04 -5.75
C TRP A 83 -10.80 -2.15 -4.23
N ASN A 84 -11.30 -1.15 -3.49
CA ASN A 84 -11.37 -1.23 -2.03
C ASN A 84 -12.21 -2.44 -1.59
N THR A 85 -13.34 -2.69 -2.25
CA THR A 85 -14.17 -3.87 -1.97
C THR A 85 -13.42 -5.18 -2.24
N LEU A 86 -12.65 -5.26 -3.34
CA LEU A 86 -11.78 -6.40 -3.63
C LEU A 86 -10.72 -6.58 -2.54
N ALA A 87 -10.02 -5.52 -2.14
CA ALA A 87 -9.01 -5.57 -1.09
C ALA A 87 -9.60 -6.08 0.23
N GLN A 88 -10.76 -5.58 0.65
CA GLN A 88 -11.45 -6.06 1.85
C GLN A 88 -11.89 -7.53 1.73
N ALA A 89 -12.37 -7.95 0.56
CA ALA A 89 -12.72 -9.35 0.31
C ALA A 89 -11.50 -10.26 0.37
N TRP A 90 -10.39 -9.86 -0.25
CA TRP A 90 -9.11 -10.57 -0.23
C TRP A 90 -8.56 -10.73 1.19
N ILE A 91 -8.47 -9.62 1.96
CA ILE A 91 -8.04 -9.64 3.37
C ILE A 91 -8.94 -10.56 4.20
N GLY A 92 -10.26 -10.48 3.98
CA GLY A 92 -11.25 -11.30 4.66
C GLY A 92 -11.36 -12.74 4.15
N LYS A 93 -10.62 -13.12 3.11
CA LYS A 93 -10.74 -14.41 2.38
C LYS A 93 -12.17 -14.72 1.94
N LYS A 94 -12.90 -13.69 1.47
CA LYS A 94 -14.29 -13.77 1.04
C LYS A 94 -14.39 -13.75 -0.49
N PRO A 95 -15.44 -14.36 -1.07
CA PRO A 95 -15.72 -14.18 -2.48
C PRO A 95 -15.85 -12.70 -2.86
N PHE A 96 -15.38 -12.37 -4.06
CA PHE A 96 -15.52 -11.05 -4.67
C PHE A 96 -16.22 -11.19 -6.02
N SER A 97 -17.11 -10.25 -6.31
CA SER A 97 -17.72 -10.06 -7.63
C SER A 97 -18.10 -8.61 -7.80
N THR A 98 -18.05 -8.11 -9.03
CA THR A 98 -18.47 -6.74 -9.36
C THR A 98 -19.16 -6.73 -10.73
N ASP A 99 -19.97 -5.73 -10.97
CA ASP A 99 -20.66 -5.47 -12.25
C ASP A 99 -19.96 -4.38 -13.08
N ARG A 100 -18.94 -3.72 -12.53
CA ARG A 100 -18.17 -2.68 -13.19
C ARG A 100 -16.67 -2.81 -12.93
N ILE A 101 -15.87 -2.10 -13.72
CA ILE A 101 -14.42 -2.06 -13.55
C ILE A 101 -14.05 -1.36 -12.23
N GLY A 102 -13.03 -1.89 -11.54
CA GLY A 102 -12.38 -1.26 -10.41
C GLY A 102 -10.93 -0.94 -10.70
N ILE A 103 -10.42 0.16 -10.16
CA ILE A 103 -9.11 0.73 -10.46
C ILE A 103 -8.33 1.04 -9.19
N SER A 104 -7.03 0.77 -9.20
CA SER A 104 -6.08 1.21 -8.17
C SER A 104 -4.78 1.71 -8.77
N TYR A 105 -4.24 2.80 -8.22
CA TYR A 105 -2.93 3.35 -8.56
C TYR A 105 -1.90 3.05 -7.48
N MET A 106 -0.68 2.71 -7.91
CA MET A 106 0.50 2.59 -7.06
C MET A 106 1.71 3.19 -7.78
N TYR A 107 1.76 4.52 -7.87
CA TYR A 107 2.84 5.24 -8.58
C TYR A 107 4.22 5.08 -7.94
N GLY A 108 4.30 4.74 -6.65
CA GLY A 108 5.56 4.35 -6.01
C GLY A 108 6.04 2.95 -6.40
N GLY A 109 5.12 2.08 -6.82
CA GLY A 109 5.33 0.65 -6.96
C GLY A 109 5.46 -0.07 -5.62
N ASP A 110 5.82 -1.35 -5.70
CA ASP A 110 5.93 -2.22 -4.54
C ASP A 110 7.26 -2.02 -3.80
N GLY A 111 7.22 -2.18 -2.48
CA GLY A 111 8.39 -2.24 -1.62
C GLY A 111 9.01 -3.63 -1.58
N VAL A 112 8.24 -4.62 -1.11
CA VAL A 112 8.72 -6.00 -0.89
C VAL A 112 8.26 -6.96 -1.99
N GLY A 113 7.28 -6.55 -2.80
CA GLY A 113 6.62 -7.38 -3.80
C GLY A 113 5.61 -8.37 -3.23
N VAL A 114 4.96 -9.11 -4.12
CA VAL A 114 3.93 -10.12 -3.84
C VAL A 114 4.09 -11.32 -4.76
N SER A 115 3.46 -12.45 -4.43
CA SER A 115 3.38 -13.58 -5.36
C SER A 115 2.46 -13.22 -6.52
N ASN A 116 2.89 -13.50 -7.75
CA ASN A 116 2.06 -13.34 -8.94
C ASN A 116 0.94 -14.40 -9.05
N ILE A 117 1.06 -15.53 -8.37
CA ILE A 117 0.14 -16.68 -8.54
C ILE A 117 -0.65 -17.05 -7.29
N ASP A 118 -0.12 -16.80 -6.09
CA ASP A 118 -0.77 -17.14 -4.82
C ASP A 118 -1.12 -15.86 -4.05
N PRO A 119 -2.41 -15.45 -3.99
CA PRO A 119 -2.83 -14.25 -3.28
C PRO A 119 -2.58 -14.31 -1.77
N PHE A 120 -2.24 -15.47 -1.21
CA PHE A 120 -2.03 -15.65 0.22
C PHE A 120 -0.59 -15.95 0.60
N ALA A 121 0.34 -15.99 -0.37
CA ALA A 121 1.75 -16.15 -0.07
C ALA A 121 2.29 -14.94 0.70
N THR A 122 3.00 -15.21 1.79
CA THR A 122 3.56 -14.17 2.66
C THR A 122 5.06 -13.95 2.45
N GLU A 123 5.72 -14.81 1.68
CA GLU A 123 7.16 -14.77 1.43
C GLU A 123 7.53 -15.31 0.03
N PRO A 124 8.67 -14.89 -0.54
CA PRO A 124 9.15 -15.39 -1.82
C PRO A 124 9.49 -16.87 -1.76
N THR A 125 9.04 -17.63 -2.77
CA THR A 125 9.49 -18.99 -3.02
C THR A 125 9.98 -19.11 -4.46
N LYS A 126 10.62 -20.22 -4.80
CA LYS A 126 11.09 -20.46 -6.18
C LYS A 126 9.94 -20.55 -7.18
N ASP A 127 8.76 -20.94 -6.72
CA ASP A 127 7.65 -21.35 -7.59
C ASP A 127 6.49 -20.36 -7.57
N ASN A 128 6.48 -19.39 -6.65
CA ASN A 128 5.36 -18.45 -6.49
C ASN A 128 5.49 -17.16 -7.32
N GLN A 129 6.49 -17.08 -8.21
CA GLN A 129 6.70 -15.95 -9.10
C GLN A 129 6.65 -14.61 -8.34
N TRP A 130 7.46 -14.49 -7.30
CA TRP A 130 7.52 -13.29 -6.47
C TRP A 130 7.98 -12.09 -7.30
N VAL A 131 7.15 -11.06 -7.36
CA VAL A 131 7.37 -9.86 -8.18
C VAL A 131 7.21 -8.62 -7.31
N ALA A 132 8.19 -7.72 -7.39
CA ALA A 132 8.06 -6.36 -6.88
C ALA A 132 7.90 -5.44 -8.09
N GLU A 133 6.67 -4.97 -8.30
CA GLU A 133 6.33 -4.15 -9.46
C GLU A 133 6.84 -2.71 -9.28
N GLY A 134 7.18 -2.07 -10.40
CA GLY A 134 7.48 -0.65 -10.46
C GLY A 134 6.21 0.20 -10.28
N PRO A 135 6.23 1.49 -10.65
CA PRO A 135 5.01 2.28 -10.77
C PRO A 135 3.99 1.54 -11.63
N HIS A 136 2.78 1.32 -11.12
CA HIS A 136 1.77 0.54 -11.83
C HIS A 136 0.34 0.98 -11.54
N LEU A 137 -0.56 0.55 -12.41
CA LEU A 137 -2.00 0.61 -12.28
C LEU A 137 -2.54 -0.82 -12.19
N MET A 138 -3.56 -1.03 -11.38
CA MET A 138 -4.25 -2.30 -11.28
C MET A 138 -5.71 -2.16 -11.67
N ILE A 139 -6.22 -3.13 -12.43
CA ILE A 139 -7.60 -3.13 -12.93
C ILE A 139 -8.27 -4.46 -12.63
N VAL A 140 -9.40 -4.41 -11.92
CA VAL A 140 -10.30 -5.57 -11.77
C VAL A 140 -11.48 -5.42 -12.72
N VAL A 141 -11.85 -6.52 -13.35
CA VAL A 141 -12.94 -6.59 -14.34
C VAL A 141 -14.10 -7.45 -13.83
N PRO A 142 -15.34 -7.16 -14.25
CA PRO A 142 -16.53 -7.94 -13.83
C PRO A 142 -16.50 -9.41 -14.24
N ASN A 143 -15.96 -9.68 -15.43
CA ASN A 143 -16.00 -11.01 -16.05
C ASN A 143 -14.57 -11.55 -16.20
N PRO A 144 -14.14 -12.53 -15.40
CA PRO A 144 -12.81 -13.13 -15.50
C PRO A 144 -12.47 -13.69 -16.88
N ALA A 145 -13.46 -14.07 -17.69
CA ALA A 145 -13.23 -14.55 -19.05
C ALA A 145 -12.62 -13.48 -19.97
N THR A 146 -12.76 -12.18 -19.64
CA THR A 146 -12.09 -11.10 -20.41
C THR A 146 -10.59 -11.02 -20.13
N LEU A 147 -10.08 -11.78 -19.15
CA LEU A 147 -8.65 -11.92 -18.88
C LEU A 147 -8.01 -12.98 -19.79
N GLU A 148 -8.80 -13.75 -20.54
CA GLU A 148 -8.27 -14.72 -21.49
C GLU A 148 -7.54 -14.02 -22.65
N GLY A 149 -6.36 -14.53 -22.99
CA GLY A 149 -5.47 -13.95 -23.99
C GLY A 149 -4.49 -12.90 -23.44
N LEU A 150 -4.65 -12.42 -22.20
CA LEU A 150 -3.62 -11.64 -21.53
C LEU A 150 -2.50 -12.55 -21.01
N SER A 151 -1.27 -12.05 -21.04
CA SER A 151 -0.11 -12.72 -20.44
C SER A 151 -0.31 -12.90 -18.93
N THR A 152 0.26 -13.95 -18.35
CA THR A 152 0.45 -14.05 -16.88
C THR A 152 1.91 -13.82 -16.48
N ASP A 153 2.78 -13.58 -17.47
CA ASP A 153 4.20 -13.34 -17.25
C ASP A 153 4.46 -11.86 -16.95
N PRO A 154 4.88 -11.50 -15.72
CA PRO A 154 5.22 -10.12 -15.39
C PRO A 154 6.37 -9.59 -16.24
N GLU A 155 7.28 -10.44 -16.74
CA GLU A 155 8.44 -10.01 -17.54
C GLU A 155 8.10 -9.76 -19.02
N SER A 156 6.84 -9.95 -19.43
CA SER A 156 6.40 -9.71 -20.81
C SER A 156 6.43 -8.23 -21.25
N GLY A 157 6.64 -7.30 -20.32
CA GLY A 157 6.79 -5.86 -20.56
C GLY A 157 5.49 -5.10 -20.85
N GLY A 158 4.37 -5.81 -20.98
CA GLY A 158 3.03 -5.24 -21.15
C GLY A 158 2.10 -5.59 -19.98
N PRO A 159 0.79 -5.32 -20.12
CA PRO A 159 -0.20 -5.76 -19.16
C PRO A 159 -0.19 -7.28 -18.96
N TYR A 160 -0.30 -7.71 -17.71
CA TYR A 160 -0.38 -9.12 -17.34
C TYR A 160 -1.44 -9.36 -16.26
N VAL A 161 -1.86 -10.62 -16.12
CA VAL A 161 -2.85 -11.03 -15.13
C VAL A 161 -2.12 -11.60 -13.92
N MET A 162 -2.33 -10.97 -12.77
CA MET A 162 -1.93 -11.48 -11.48
C MET A 162 -3.08 -12.31 -10.86
N TRP A 163 -2.71 -13.37 -10.14
CA TRP A 163 -3.60 -14.29 -9.44
C TRP A 163 -4.66 -14.94 -10.34
N LYS A 164 -4.31 -15.24 -11.60
CA LYS A 164 -5.21 -15.89 -12.57
C LYS A 164 -5.83 -17.15 -11.96
N GLY A 165 -7.13 -17.32 -12.17
CA GLY A 165 -7.90 -18.47 -11.66
C GLY A 165 -8.43 -18.29 -10.22
N THR A 166 -8.15 -17.16 -9.57
CA THR A 166 -8.72 -16.82 -8.26
C THR A 166 -9.83 -15.77 -8.38
N PRO A 167 -10.71 -15.61 -7.35
CA PRO A 167 -11.70 -14.53 -7.31
C PRO A 167 -11.12 -13.11 -7.28
N TYR A 168 -9.79 -12.97 -7.08
CA TYR A 168 -9.10 -11.69 -6.95
C TYR A 168 -8.23 -11.38 -8.17
N ALA A 169 -8.35 -12.15 -9.25
CA ALA A 169 -7.58 -11.97 -10.46
C ALA A 169 -7.77 -10.55 -11.01
N HIS A 170 -6.66 -9.89 -11.33
CA HIS A 170 -6.65 -8.51 -11.80
C HIS A 170 -5.52 -8.29 -12.80
N ILE A 171 -5.67 -7.25 -13.60
CA ILE A 171 -4.70 -6.83 -14.59
C ILE A 171 -3.71 -5.89 -13.91
N MET A 172 -2.42 -6.21 -14.00
CA MET A 172 -1.31 -5.34 -13.66
C MET A 172 -0.88 -4.59 -14.92
N ILE A 173 -0.79 -3.26 -14.85
CA ILE A 173 -0.35 -2.40 -15.94
C ILE A 173 0.89 -1.62 -15.47
N PRO A 174 2.09 -2.02 -15.90
CA PRO A 174 3.30 -1.26 -15.63
C PRO A 174 3.23 0.14 -16.25
N LEU A 175 3.60 1.15 -15.47
CA LEU A 175 3.70 2.56 -15.90
C LEU A 175 5.15 3.03 -15.98
N GLY A 176 6.08 2.23 -15.45
CA GLY A 176 7.50 2.48 -15.46
C GLY A 176 8.28 1.22 -15.15
N ASN A 177 9.60 1.34 -15.09
CA ASN A 177 10.48 0.20 -14.79
C ASN A 177 10.32 -0.26 -13.33
N ARG A 178 10.47 -1.58 -13.09
CA ARG A 178 10.54 -2.18 -11.74
C ARG A 178 11.71 -1.67 -10.91
N LYS A 179 12.80 -1.32 -11.59
CA LYS A 179 14.02 -0.77 -11.01
C LYS A 179 14.39 0.53 -11.74
N PRO A 180 14.85 1.57 -11.01
CA PRO A 180 15.57 2.68 -11.62
C PRO A 180 16.82 2.19 -12.36
#